data_AF-A0A969SJS3-F1
#
_entry.id   AF-A0A969SJS3-F1
#
_cell.length_a   1.000
_cell.length_b   1.000
_cell.length_c   1.000
_cell.angle_alpha   90.00
_cell.angle_beta   90.00
_cell.angle_gamma   90.00
#
_symmetry.space_group_name_H-M   'P 1'
#
loop_
_entity.id
_entity.type
_entity.pdbx_description
1 polymer ?
#
loop_
_entity_poly.entity_id
_entity_poly.type
_entity_poly.pdbx_seq_one_letter_code
_entity_poly.pdbx_strand_id
1 'polypeptide(L)'
;MAPLNLSKVKFTNKADKVNSDNGIFNPAGSDVKTLQGADEIIGNNSINSAFGLEVIAKVGTINAGAIAAADLSAKANINISGIDNKGSISTNKGRDIVRGSATVKITAVAQTVSEAIAYADELDTNAIAATFANIDINAIANGIDNSGKINTGKGNDSVDAENDGSIAAVATATADATAIVKGIAQAPMDESLEAFATAIAQSLANATIIATGFNNSGGELVTAKGKDTITATATSDSATLAEASTSTLSAATPENQALALAVAEAVAKTEDKAIAIDNSKGIINTGEGADTIKATANAADKGIAIANTNGTIKTGKGADIIQANATGLESYGIFGGTIETGDGADRIEASSFGGGVNIDMGDEKDFVEGSGNATVNGGKGFDVLSLGSFKLDDFNISLGATNNNEVNFERDGIIMSTQNFEQFNFDSGNSSFNYNDLVATL
;
A
#
# COMPACT_ATOMS: atom_id res chain seq x y z
N MET A 1 11.59 -11.00 -17.99
CA MET A 1 12.52 -10.56 -19.07
C MET A 1 13.00 -9.15 -18.71
N ALA A 2 13.98 -8.59 -19.42
CA ALA A 2 14.42 -7.22 -19.12
C ALA A 2 13.37 -6.19 -19.62
N PRO A 3 13.14 -5.08 -18.90
CA PRO A 3 12.28 -3.99 -19.36
C PRO A 3 12.76 -3.37 -20.67
N LEU A 4 11.84 -2.83 -21.46
CA LEU A 4 12.17 -2.07 -22.67
C LEU A 4 12.88 -0.77 -22.28
N ASN A 5 14.10 -0.58 -22.75
CA ASN A 5 14.82 0.68 -22.53
C ASN A 5 14.31 1.77 -23.50
N LEU A 6 13.54 2.73 -22.97
CA LEU A 6 12.88 3.78 -23.75
C LEU A 6 13.89 4.71 -24.47
N SER A 7 15.08 4.91 -23.89
CA SER A 7 16.13 5.75 -24.50
C SER A 7 16.65 5.22 -25.84
N LYS A 8 16.35 3.95 -26.19
CA LYS A 8 16.74 3.33 -27.45
C LYS A 8 15.64 3.43 -28.53
N VAL A 9 14.45 3.89 -28.16
CA VAL A 9 13.31 4.03 -29.07
C VAL A 9 13.44 5.35 -29.85
N LYS A 10 13.10 5.31 -31.14
CA LYS A 10 13.06 6.50 -32.00
C LYS A 10 11.61 6.81 -32.34
N PHE A 11 11.19 8.01 -31.98
CA PHE A 11 9.90 8.57 -32.36
C PHE A 11 10.03 9.43 -33.62
N THR A 12 8.89 9.68 -34.27
CA THR A 12 8.73 10.36 -35.54
C THR A 12 7.77 11.55 -35.38
N ASN A 13 7.48 12.28 -36.47
CA ASN A 13 6.45 13.34 -36.43
C ASN A 13 5.04 12.80 -36.76
N LYS A 14 4.78 11.53 -36.45
CA LYS A 14 3.50 10.85 -36.64
C LYS A 14 3.15 10.19 -35.31
N ALA A 15 1.89 9.76 -35.15
CA ALA A 15 1.48 8.93 -34.03
C ALA A 15 2.34 7.66 -33.95
N ASP A 16 3.10 7.54 -32.88
CA ASP A 16 3.95 6.41 -32.56
C ASP A 16 3.44 5.66 -31.33
N LYS A 17 3.63 4.35 -31.30
CA LYS A 17 3.20 3.50 -30.20
C LYS A 17 4.33 2.62 -29.71
N VAL A 18 4.63 2.74 -28.42
CA VAL A 18 5.58 1.92 -27.69
C VAL A 18 4.80 1.13 -26.65
N ASN A 19 4.90 -0.20 -26.73
CA ASN A 19 4.24 -1.09 -25.78
C ASN A 19 5.22 -2.17 -25.30
N SER A 20 5.22 -2.47 -24.01
CA SER A 20 6.04 -3.53 -23.40
C SER A 20 5.29 -4.21 -22.26
N ASP A 21 5.20 -5.54 -22.30
CA ASP A 21 4.59 -6.38 -21.24
C ASP A 21 5.59 -6.78 -20.14
N ASN A 22 6.83 -6.29 -20.21
CA ASN A 22 7.86 -6.48 -19.17
C ASN A 22 8.28 -5.14 -18.52
N GLY A 23 7.41 -4.14 -18.64
CA GLY A 23 7.65 -2.77 -18.24
C GLY A 23 8.54 -1.99 -19.21
N ILE A 24 8.60 -0.68 -18.97
CA ILE A 24 9.46 0.27 -19.66
C ILE A 24 10.41 0.88 -18.64
N PHE A 25 11.68 1.03 -19.00
CA PHE A 25 12.68 1.71 -18.20
C PHE A 25 13.25 2.89 -18.98
N ASN A 26 13.24 4.07 -18.36
CA ASN A 26 13.91 5.27 -18.88
C ASN A 26 15.03 5.68 -17.90
N PRO A 27 16.32 5.46 -18.24
CA PRO A 27 17.42 5.62 -17.29
C PRO A 27 17.67 7.08 -16.91
N ALA A 28 18.34 7.31 -15.78
CA ALA A 28 18.75 8.65 -15.38
C ALA A 28 19.62 9.31 -16.47
N GLY A 29 19.34 10.59 -16.74
CA GLY A 29 20.03 11.39 -17.76
C GLY A 29 19.60 11.14 -19.21
N SER A 30 18.64 10.24 -19.47
CA SER A 30 18.02 10.15 -20.80
C SER A 30 17.01 11.28 -21.02
N ASP A 31 16.85 11.66 -22.28
CA ASP A 31 15.84 12.62 -22.74
C ASP A 31 15.08 12.01 -23.92
N VAL A 32 13.87 11.52 -23.64
CA VAL A 32 12.99 10.89 -24.62
C VAL A 32 11.97 11.91 -25.11
N LYS A 33 11.86 12.08 -26.43
CA LYS A 33 10.95 13.03 -27.07
C LYS A 33 10.12 12.33 -28.15
N THR A 34 8.79 12.38 -28.03
CA THR A 34 7.89 11.77 -29.04
C THR A 34 7.59 12.68 -30.24
N LEU A 35 8.02 13.94 -30.18
CA LEU A 35 7.93 14.96 -31.24
C LEU A 35 6.52 15.48 -31.57
N GLN A 36 5.80 14.85 -32.51
CA GLN A 36 4.46 15.26 -32.93
C GLN A 36 3.65 14.01 -33.23
N GLY A 37 2.40 13.97 -32.80
CA GLY A 37 1.57 12.79 -33.02
C GLY A 37 0.56 12.64 -31.90
N ALA A 38 -0.28 11.61 -31.98
CA ALA A 38 -0.96 11.12 -30.79
C ALA A 38 -0.15 9.91 -30.33
N ASP A 39 0.87 10.16 -29.51
CA ASP A 39 1.87 9.17 -29.15
C ASP A 39 1.46 8.36 -27.93
N GLU A 40 1.75 7.07 -27.92
CA GLU A 40 1.41 6.16 -26.83
C GLU A 40 2.67 5.49 -26.27
N ILE A 41 2.95 5.70 -24.99
CA ILE A 41 3.99 4.99 -24.23
C ILE A 41 3.29 4.14 -23.17
N ILE A 42 3.23 2.83 -23.40
CA ILE A 42 2.49 1.88 -22.56
C ILE A 42 3.45 0.85 -21.99
N GLY A 43 3.62 0.85 -20.67
CA GLY A 43 4.41 -0.13 -19.95
C GLY A 43 3.54 -0.96 -19.01
N ASN A 44 3.50 -2.27 -19.22
CA ASN A 44 2.80 -3.20 -18.34
C ASN A 44 3.82 -4.15 -17.71
N ASN A 45 3.70 -4.46 -16.44
CA ASN A 45 4.55 -5.44 -15.79
C ASN A 45 3.75 -6.28 -14.81
N SER A 46 3.91 -7.60 -14.85
CA SER A 46 3.12 -8.49 -14.01
C SER A 46 3.94 -9.63 -13.45
N ILE A 47 3.73 -9.93 -12.17
CA ILE A 47 4.17 -11.17 -11.53
C ILE A 47 2.93 -11.89 -11.04
N ASN A 48 2.76 -13.13 -11.49
CA ASN A 48 1.72 -14.04 -11.02
C ASN A 48 2.39 -15.38 -10.71
N SER A 49 2.62 -15.64 -9.43
CA SER A 49 3.42 -16.79 -8.98
C SER A 49 2.83 -17.43 -7.72
N ALA A 50 2.88 -18.75 -7.69
CA ALA A 50 2.60 -19.55 -6.50
C ALA A 50 3.88 -20.33 -6.12
N PHE A 51 4.25 -20.28 -4.84
CA PHE A 51 5.42 -20.98 -4.30
C PHE A 51 4.98 -21.94 -3.19
N GLY A 52 5.47 -23.17 -3.24
CA GLY A 52 5.29 -24.17 -2.19
C GLY A 52 6.63 -24.73 -1.78
N LEU A 53 6.92 -24.72 -0.49
CA LEU A 53 8.16 -25.22 0.09
C LEU A 53 7.82 -26.16 1.25
N GLU A 54 8.47 -27.31 1.29
CA GLU A 54 8.21 -28.33 2.31
C GLU A 54 9.53 -28.93 2.80
N VAL A 55 9.67 -29.08 4.13
CA VAL A 55 10.79 -29.78 4.77
C VAL A 55 10.26 -30.79 5.78
N ILE A 56 10.70 -32.04 5.66
CA ILE A 56 10.32 -33.13 6.55
C ILE A 56 11.59 -33.74 7.16
N ALA A 57 11.67 -33.77 8.48
CA ALA A 57 12.72 -34.46 9.24
C ALA A 57 12.10 -35.55 10.11
N LYS A 58 12.61 -36.78 9.99
CA LYS A 58 12.14 -37.91 10.80
C LYS A 58 13.33 -38.70 11.34
N VAL A 59 13.30 -39.06 12.61
CA VAL A 59 14.32 -39.92 13.22
C VAL A 59 13.70 -40.90 14.23
N GLY A 60 14.19 -42.13 14.20
CA GLY A 60 13.79 -43.19 15.13
C GLY A 60 15.03 -43.88 15.71
N THR A 61 15.08 -44.08 17.03
CA THR A 61 16.22 -44.71 17.72
C THR A 61 15.79 -45.76 18.74
N ILE A 62 16.68 -46.72 18.99
CA ILE A 62 16.56 -47.73 20.05
C ILE A 62 17.82 -47.62 20.93
N ASN A 63 17.63 -47.52 22.25
CA ASN A 63 18.68 -47.35 23.25
C ASN A 63 19.59 -46.13 22.98
N ALA A 64 19.04 -45.10 22.35
CA ALA A 64 19.70 -43.84 22.05
C ALA A 64 18.67 -42.71 21.91
N GLY A 65 19.12 -41.46 21.99
CA GLY A 65 18.29 -40.27 21.77
C GLY A 65 17.89 -40.04 20.31
N ALA A 66 16.69 -39.50 20.10
CA ALA A 66 16.13 -39.12 18.82
C ALA A 66 16.05 -37.58 18.73
N ILE A 67 16.72 -36.96 17.76
CA ILE A 67 16.62 -35.52 17.50
C ILE A 67 16.25 -35.29 16.03
N ALA A 68 15.03 -34.79 15.78
CA ALA A 68 14.58 -34.32 14.48
C ALA A 68 14.46 -32.80 14.49
N ALA A 69 14.98 -32.16 13.45
CA ALA A 69 14.88 -30.72 13.26
C ALA A 69 14.55 -30.42 11.80
N ALA A 70 13.47 -29.67 11.56
CA ALA A 70 13.08 -29.19 10.24
C ALA A 70 12.91 -27.65 10.29
N ASP A 71 13.77 -26.94 9.58
CA ASP A 71 13.77 -25.49 9.47
C ASP A 71 13.57 -25.10 8.00
N LEU A 72 12.59 -24.25 7.74
CA LEU A 72 12.32 -23.66 6.45
C LEU A 72 12.07 -22.16 6.63
N SER A 73 12.90 -21.37 5.96
CA SER A 73 12.69 -19.93 5.84
C SER A 73 12.72 -19.52 4.37
N ALA A 74 11.67 -18.81 3.94
CA ALA A 74 11.57 -18.24 2.61
C ALA A 74 11.29 -16.75 2.67
N LYS A 75 11.97 -16.01 1.81
CA LYS A 75 11.82 -14.56 1.69
C LYS A 75 11.67 -14.19 0.22
N ALA A 76 10.65 -13.40 -0.09
CA ALA A 76 10.46 -12.83 -1.41
C ALA A 76 10.42 -11.30 -1.31
N ASN A 77 11.32 -10.62 -2.01
CA ASN A 77 11.26 -9.16 -2.19
C ASN A 77 10.99 -8.88 -3.65
N ILE A 78 9.85 -8.26 -3.94
CA ILE A 78 9.40 -8.00 -5.30
C ILE A 78 9.23 -6.50 -5.47
N ASN A 79 9.82 -6.00 -6.56
CA ASN A 79 9.64 -4.62 -6.98
C ASN A 79 9.40 -4.63 -8.49
N ILE A 80 8.21 -4.20 -8.90
CA ILE A 80 7.85 -4.09 -10.31
C ILE A 80 7.30 -2.71 -10.62
N SER A 81 7.56 -2.27 -11.85
CA SER A 81 6.96 -1.05 -12.38
C SER A 81 6.49 -1.26 -13.81
N GLY A 82 5.33 -0.71 -14.16
CA GLY A 82 4.87 -0.62 -15.54
C GLY A 82 5.78 0.32 -16.34
N ILE A 83 6.00 1.54 -15.83
CA ILE A 83 7.02 2.47 -16.31
C ILE A 83 7.92 2.87 -15.13
N ASP A 84 9.23 2.68 -15.25
CA ASP A 84 10.25 3.21 -14.33
C ASP A 84 10.99 4.35 -15.04
N ASN A 85 10.61 5.59 -14.74
CA ASN A 85 11.17 6.80 -15.32
C ASN A 85 12.11 7.52 -14.34
N LYS A 86 13.41 7.43 -14.64
CA LYS A 86 14.48 8.17 -13.94
C LYS A 86 15.04 9.33 -14.77
N GLY A 87 14.67 9.40 -16.05
CA GLY A 87 15.11 10.42 -17.01
C GLY A 87 14.01 11.45 -17.28
N SER A 88 14.01 12.00 -18.50
CA SER A 88 12.95 12.88 -19.00
C SER A 88 12.15 12.20 -20.10
N ILE A 89 10.82 12.30 -20.03
CA ILE A 89 9.88 11.94 -21.09
C ILE A 89 9.15 13.21 -21.48
N SER A 90 9.15 13.56 -22.76
CA SER A 90 8.43 14.72 -23.31
C SER A 90 7.61 14.33 -24.53
N THR A 91 6.28 14.35 -24.44
CA THR A 91 5.42 13.94 -25.57
C THR A 91 5.12 15.08 -26.56
N ASN A 92 5.27 16.32 -26.08
CA ASN A 92 5.29 17.57 -26.86
C ASN A 92 3.96 18.01 -27.46
N LYS A 93 3.49 17.41 -28.56
CA LYS A 93 2.33 17.92 -29.31
C LYS A 93 1.45 16.77 -29.78
N GLY A 94 0.21 16.81 -29.31
CA GLY A 94 -0.92 16.14 -29.94
C GLY A 94 -1.91 15.64 -28.93
N ARG A 95 -2.13 14.33 -28.86
CA ARG A 95 -3.03 13.75 -27.86
C ARG A 95 -2.35 12.51 -27.34
N ASP A 96 -1.44 12.73 -26.43
CA ASP A 96 -0.45 11.76 -26.02
C ASP A 96 -0.91 10.97 -24.80
N ILE A 97 -0.42 9.75 -24.66
CA ILE A 97 -0.74 8.85 -23.56
C ILE A 97 0.56 8.29 -22.99
N VAL A 98 0.78 8.52 -21.70
CA VAL A 98 1.78 7.80 -20.91
C VAL A 98 1.05 6.91 -19.92
N ARG A 99 1.07 5.60 -20.17
CA ARG A 99 0.35 4.62 -19.36
C ARG A 99 1.27 3.59 -18.74
N GLY A 100 1.21 3.43 -17.43
CA GLY A 100 1.92 2.38 -16.71
C GLY A 100 0.96 1.50 -15.91
N SER A 101 1.09 0.19 -16.05
CA SER A 101 0.36 -0.77 -15.21
C SER A 101 1.30 -1.76 -14.53
N ALA A 102 1.02 -2.08 -13.27
CA ALA A 102 1.72 -3.12 -12.54
C ALA A 102 0.75 -4.06 -11.80
N THR A 103 0.99 -5.36 -11.91
CA THR A 103 0.20 -6.38 -11.24
C THR A 103 1.08 -7.34 -10.45
N VAL A 104 0.84 -7.48 -9.15
CA VAL A 104 1.52 -8.47 -8.31
C VAL A 104 0.49 -9.42 -7.73
N LYS A 105 0.60 -10.71 -8.01
CA LYS A 105 -0.24 -11.78 -7.46
C LYS A 105 0.67 -12.90 -6.97
N ILE A 106 0.85 -12.99 -5.65
CA ILE A 106 1.77 -13.95 -5.05
C ILE A 106 1.04 -14.77 -4.01
N THR A 107 1.23 -16.09 -4.05
CA THR A 107 0.87 -16.97 -2.94
C THR A 107 2.09 -17.79 -2.57
N ALA A 108 2.46 -17.84 -1.29
CA ALA A 108 3.56 -18.67 -0.83
C ALA A 108 3.15 -19.52 0.38
N VAL A 109 3.54 -20.79 0.36
CA VAL A 109 3.27 -21.77 1.42
C VAL A 109 4.59 -22.40 1.88
N ALA A 110 4.83 -22.40 3.19
CA ALA A 110 5.96 -23.07 3.83
C ALA A 110 5.44 -24.07 4.84
N GLN A 111 5.82 -25.33 4.69
CA GLN A 111 5.43 -26.39 5.58
C GLN A 111 6.66 -27.08 6.15
N THR A 112 6.70 -27.25 7.47
CA THR A 112 7.73 -28.03 8.14
C THR A 112 7.14 -29.09 9.05
N VAL A 113 7.73 -30.28 9.01
CA VAL A 113 7.34 -31.43 9.81
C VAL A 113 8.57 -32.04 10.46
N SER A 114 8.55 -32.21 11.77
CA SER A 114 9.62 -32.85 12.53
C SER A 114 9.05 -33.97 13.40
N GLU A 115 9.61 -35.18 13.29
CA GLU A 115 9.16 -36.37 14.02
C GLU A 115 10.36 -37.06 14.68
N ALA A 116 10.36 -37.17 16.00
CA ALA A 116 11.41 -37.85 16.77
C ALA A 116 10.81 -38.95 17.64
N ILE A 117 11.28 -40.19 17.47
CA ILE A 117 10.81 -41.34 18.24
C ILE A 117 12.01 -42.04 18.89
N ALA A 118 12.05 -42.10 20.21
CA ALA A 118 13.09 -42.77 20.97
C ALA A 118 12.51 -43.89 21.85
N TYR A 119 13.09 -45.08 21.74
CA TYR A 119 12.79 -46.21 22.61
C TYR A 119 14.03 -46.58 23.40
N ALA A 120 13.90 -46.84 24.71
CA ALA A 120 14.98 -47.44 25.48
C ALA A 120 14.48 -48.57 26.39
N ASP A 121 15.31 -49.60 26.49
CA ASP A 121 15.05 -50.77 27.31
C ASP A 121 15.69 -50.63 28.69
N GLU A 122 16.89 -50.07 28.83
CA GLU A 122 17.63 -50.03 30.12
C GLU A 122 18.41 -48.71 30.37
N LEU A 123 18.17 -47.67 29.56
CA LEU A 123 18.90 -46.39 29.61
C LEU A 123 17.94 -45.20 29.45
N ASP A 124 18.39 -43.99 29.83
CA ASP A 124 17.67 -42.75 29.56
C ASP A 124 17.40 -42.59 28.06
N THR A 125 16.26 -42.00 27.73
CA THR A 125 15.92 -41.73 26.34
C THR A 125 15.24 -40.39 26.18
N ASN A 126 15.71 -39.64 25.19
CA ASN A 126 15.13 -38.37 24.82
C ASN A 126 14.67 -38.39 23.36
N ALA A 127 13.50 -37.81 23.12
CA ALA A 127 12.97 -37.52 21.80
C ALA A 127 12.74 -36.02 21.69
N ILE A 128 13.43 -35.36 20.77
CA ILE A 128 13.32 -33.92 20.55
C ILE A 128 12.94 -33.70 19.08
N ALA A 129 11.73 -33.19 18.86
CA ALA A 129 11.28 -32.71 17.56
C ALA A 129 11.19 -31.19 17.60
N ALA A 130 12.00 -30.51 16.81
CA ALA A 130 11.92 -29.07 16.65
C ALA A 130 11.58 -28.73 15.20
N THR A 131 10.70 -27.75 14.99
CA THR A 131 10.38 -27.31 13.65
C THR A 131 10.06 -25.82 13.57
N PHE A 132 10.49 -25.20 12.49
CA PHE A 132 10.31 -23.79 12.20
C PHE A 132 9.88 -23.60 10.76
N ALA A 133 8.72 -22.96 10.53
CA ALA A 133 8.26 -22.54 9.20
C ALA A 133 8.16 -21.02 9.17
N ASN A 134 8.84 -20.38 8.22
CA ASN A 134 8.84 -18.92 8.09
C ASN A 134 8.68 -18.49 6.63
N ILE A 135 7.69 -17.62 6.38
CA ILE A 135 7.53 -16.91 5.11
C ILE A 135 7.47 -15.41 5.37
N ASP A 136 8.24 -14.68 4.57
CA ASP A 136 8.28 -13.21 4.54
C ASP A 136 8.17 -12.71 3.09
N ILE A 137 6.99 -12.21 2.70
CA ILE A 137 6.75 -11.63 1.38
C ILE A 137 6.68 -10.10 1.52
N ASN A 138 7.53 -9.40 0.78
CA ASN A 138 7.50 -7.94 0.65
C ASN A 138 7.36 -7.58 -0.83
N ALA A 139 6.29 -6.88 -1.19
CA ALA A 139 6.00 -6.49 -2.56
C ALA A 139 5.80 -4.97 -2.70
N ILE A 140 6.43 -4.40 -3.72
CA ILE A 140 6.20 -3.04 -4.19
C ILE A 140 5.78 -3.13 -5.64
N ALA A 141 4.65 -2.52 -5.97
CA ALA A 141 4.11 -2.50 -7.32
C ALA A 141 3.77 -1.06 -7.69
N ASN A 142 4.38 -0.53 -8.76
CA ASN A 142 4.15 0.84 -9.23
C ASN A 142 3.57 0.81 -10.65
N GLY A 143 2.40 1.40 -10.91
CA GLY A 143 1.94 1.58 -12.29
C GLY A 143 2.95 2.40 -13.08
N ILE A 144 3.21 3.62 -12.62
CA ILE A 144 4.30 4.49 -13.07
C ILE A 144 5.15 4.88 -11.84
N ASP A 145 6.45 4.64 -11.91
CA ASP A 145 7.47 5.09 -10.94
C ASP A 145 8.30 6.20 -11.59
N ASN A 146 7.99 7.46 -11.26
CA ASN A 146 8.60 8.66 -11.80
C ASN A 146 9.46 9.37 -10.75
N SER A 147 10.77 9.10 -10.79
CA SER A 147 11.76 9.89 -10.04
C SER A 147 12.42 10.96 -10.93
N GLY A 148 12.01 11.04 -12.20
CA GLY A 148 12.52 11.98 -13.19
C GLY A 148 11.48 13.04 -13.55
N LYS A 149 11.34 13.31 -14.85
CA LYS A 149 10.38 14.26 -15.40
C LYS A 149 9.48 13.60 -16.45
N ILE A 150 8.19 13.85 -16.36
CA ILE A 150 7.21 13.60 -17.43
C ILE A 150 6.61 14.94 -17.84
N ASN A 151 6.62 15.24 -19.14
CA ASN A 151 6.05 16.45 -19.71
C ASN A 151 5.17 16.11 -20.92
N THR A 152 3.85 16.26 -20.84
CA THR A 152 2.99 15.88 -21.98
C THR A 152 2.89 16.98 -23.04
N GLY A 153 2.97 18.25 -22.63
CA GLY A 153 3.27 19.36 -23.53
C GLY A 153 2.03 20.11 -24.01
N LYS A 154 1.56 19.86 -25.23
CA LYS A 154 0.41 20.57 -25.81
C LYS A 154 -0.54 19.53 -26.39
N GLY A 155 -1.76 19.51 -25.91
CA GLY A 155 -2.67 18.45 -26.27
C GLY A 155 -3.75 18.25 -25.24
N ASN A 156 -4.62 17.28 -25.49
CA ASN A 156 -5.48 16.77 -24.43
C ASN A 156 -4.86 15.45 -23.98
N ASP A 157 -3.77 15.54 -23.24
CA ASP A 157 -2.91 14.42 -22.96
C ASP A 157 -3.39 13.62 -21.75
N SER A 158 -2.89 12.39 -21.61
CA SER A 158 -3.26 11.50 -20.53
C SER A 158 -2.04 10.84 -19.89
N VAL A 159 -2.01 10.86 -18.57
CA VAL A 159 -1.09 10.06 -17.75
C VAL A 159 -1.94 9.10 -16.92
N ASP A 160 -1.89 7.82 -17.28
CA ASP A 160 -2.71 6.78 -16.69
C ASP A 160 -1.83 5.78 -15.91
N ALA A 161 -2.11 5.59 -14.64
CA ALA A 161 -1.32 4.70 -13.80
C ALA A 161 -2.20 3.70 -13.04
N GLU A 162 -2.03 2.41 -13.29
CA GLU A 162 -2.87 1.36 -12.72
C GLU A 162 -2.04 0.38 -11.90
N ASN A 163 -2.57 -0.02 -10.75
CA ASN A 163 -1.96 -1.04 -9.92
C ASN A 163 -3.00 -2.01 -9.31
N ASP A 164 -2.69 -3.31 -9.39
CA ASP A 164 -3.45 -4.40 -8.78
C ASP A 164 -2.50 -5.36 -8.04
N GLY A 165 -2.48 -5.28 -6.71
CA GLY A 165 -1.60 -6.03 -5.84
C GLY A 165 -2.35 -6.98 -4.90
N SER A 166 -1.96 -8.25 -4.87
CA SER A 166 -2.49 -9.26 -3.95
C SER A 166 -1.38 -10.22 -3.51
N ILE A 167 -1.20 -10.39 -2.20
CA ILE A 167 -0.24 -11.34 -1.64
C ILE A 167 -0.85 -12.22 -0.55
N ALA A 168 -0.45 -13.49 -0.52
CA ALA A 168 -0.84 -14.44 0.51
C ALA A 168 0.36 -15.24 1.01
N ALA A 169 0.56 -15.29 2.33
CA ALA A 169 1.62 -16.07 2.97
C ALA A 169 1.03 -17.09 3.96
N VAL A 170 1.41 -18.37 3.82
CA VAL A 170 0.96 -19.45 4.71
C VAL A 170 2.17 -20.18 5.28
N ALA A 171 2.28 -20.23 6.60
CA ALA A 171 3.33 -21.00 7.29
C ALA A 171 2.69 -22.07 8.18
N THR A 172 3.14 -23.33 8.07
CA THR A 172 2.65 -24.46 8.87
C THR A 172 3.82 -25.23 9.46
N ALA A 173 3.83 -25.38 10.78
CA ALA A 173 4.88 -26.05 11.54
C ALA A 173 4.27 -27.20 12.37
N THR A 174 4.73 -28.44 12.18
CA THR A 174 4.27 -29.61 12.95
C THR A 174 5.44 -30.36 13.60
N ALA A 175 5.44 -30.50 14.93
CA ALA A 175 6.45 -31.28 15.63
C ALA A 175 5.82 -32.41 16.46
N ASP A 176 6.33 -33.63 16.34
CA ASP A 176 5.89 -34.80 17.11
C ASP A 176 7.09 -35.50 17.77
N ALA A 177 7.06 -35.63 19.10
CA ALA A 177 8.13 -36.27 19.86
C ALA A 177 7.60 -37.37 20.77
N THR A 178 8.13 -38.59 20.62
CA THR A 178 7.76 -39.75 21.44
C THR A 178 8.97 -40.36 22.11
N ALA A 179 9.01 -40.43 23.45
CA ALA A 179 10.06 -41.07 24.24
C ALA A 179 9.48 -42.17 25.13
N ILE A 180 9.99 -43.41 25.03
CA ILE A 180 9.44 -44.56 25.76
C ILE A 180 10.57 -45.36 26.43
N VAL A 181 10.52 -45.50 27.76
CA VAL A 181 11.43 -46.35 28.57
C VAL A 181 10.68 -47.59 29.08
N LYS A 182 11.18 -48.80 28.77
CA LYS A 182 10.48 -50.07 29.08
C LYS A 182 11.07 -50.89 30.22
N GLY A 183 12.32 -50.69 30.62
CA GLY A 183 12.94 -51.45 31.71
C GLY A 183 13.07 -50.67 33.01
N ILE A 184 13.24 -51.44 34.08
CA ILE A 184 13.36 -50.98 35.47
C ILE A 184 14.84 -50.74 35.75
N ALA A 185 15.22 -49.59 36.32
CA ALA A 185 16.58 -49.32 36.77
C ALA A 185 17.04 -50.43 37.75
N GLN A 186 18.03 -51.23 37.36
CA GLN A 186 18.58 -52.25 38.25
C GLN A 186 19.55 -51.59 39.24
N ALA A 187 19.30 -51.85 40.53
CA ALA A 187 20.00 -51.26 41.69
C ALA A 187 21.54 -51.43 41.66
N PRO A 188 22.31 -50.56 42.38
CA PRO A 188 21.85 -49.52 43.30
C PRO A 188 21.25 -48.35 42.53
N MET A 189 20.09 -47.84 43.01
CA MET A 189 19.35 -46.75 42.39
C MET A 189 20.27 -45.56 42.18
N ASP A 190 20.75 -45.38 40.95
CA ASP A 190 21.05 -44.06 40.45
C ASP A 190 19.71 -43.35 40.25
N GLU A 191 19.67 -42.05 40.49
CA GLU A 191 18.43 -41.28 40.55
C GLU A 191 17.70 -41.30 39.18
N SER A 192 16.77 -42.25 39.03
CA SER A 192 15.71 -42.42 38.00
C SER A 192 16.11 -42.41 36.52
N LEU A 193 15.76 -43.48 35.80
CA LEU A 193 15.72 -43.43 34.32
C LEU A 193 14.65 -42.43 33.85
N GLU A 194 15.01 -41.56 32.90
CA GLU A 194 14.13 -40.52 32.37
C GLU A 194 13.72 -40.80 30.91
N ALA A 195 12.41 -40.81 30.66
CA ALA A 195 11.83 -40.65 29.32
C ALA A 195 11.53 -39.16 29.11
N PHE A 196 12.21 -38.50 28.18
CA PHE A 196 12.02 -37.07 27.91
C PHE A 196 11.57 -36.81 26.47
N ALA A 197 10.34 -36.34 26.27
CA ALA A 197 9.82 -35.95 24.96
C ALA A 197 9.63 -34.44 24.87
N THR A 198 10.22 -33.78 23.87
CA THR A 198 10.03 -32.35 23.59
C THR A 198 9.64 -32.13 22.14
N ALA A 199 8.49 -31.49 21.91
CA ALA A 199 8.08 -31.01 20.60
C ALA A 199 7.95 -29.49 20.60
N ILE A 200 8.65 -28.82 19.68
CA ILE A 200 8.60 -27.37 19.50
C ILE A 200 8.22 -27.10 18.04
N ALA A 201 7.11 -26.42 17.81
CA ALA A 201 6.69 -25.96 16.50
C ALA A 201 6.48 -24.45 16.50
N GLN A 202 7.19 -23.76 15.60
CA GLN A 202 7.08 -22.32 15.44
C GLN A 202 6.74 -21.99 13.98
N SER A 203 5.70 -21.19 13.78
CA SER A 203 5.24 -20.75 12.48
C SER A 203 5.14 -19.23 12.41
N LEU A 204 5.74 -18.64 11.38
CA LEU A 204 5.75 -17.19 11.13
C LEU A 204 5.36 -16.91 9.67
N ALA A 205 4.25 -16.21 9.46
CA ALA A 205 3.81 -15.74 8.16
C ALA A 205 3.73 -14.21 8.14
N ASN A 206 4.51 -13.56 7.29
CA ASN A 206 4.49 -12.12 7.06
C ASN A 206 4.21 -11.82 5.60
N ALA A 207 3.29 -10.89 5.34
CA ALA A 207 2.96 -10.41 4.00
C ALA A 207 2.78 -8.88 4.02
N THR A 208 3.65 -8.16 3.33
CA THR A 208 3.57 -6.71 3.15
C THR A 208 3.48 -6.34 1.68
N ILE A 209 2.48 -5.55 1.29
CA ILE A 209 2.36 -5.00 -0.06
C ILE A 209 2.12 -3.49 -0.05
N ILE A 210 2.87 -2.78 -0.91
CA ILE A 210 2.64 -1.38 -1.23
C ILE A 210 2.31 -1.30 -2.73
N ALA A 211 1.05 -1.01 -3.02
CA ALA A 211 0.50 -0.78 -4.34
C ALA A 211 0.45 0.71 -4.61
N THR A 212 1.23 1.21 -5.57
CA THR A 212 1.16 2.61 -5.99
C THR A 212 0.72 2.71 -7.44
N GLY A 213 -0.30 3.52 -7.74
CA GLY A 213 -0.69 3.81 -9.11
C GLY A 213 0.41 4.62 -9.79
N PHE A 214 0.53 5.89 -9.42
CA PHE A 214 1.54 6.83 -9.87
C PHE A 214 2.45 7.27 -8.71
N ASN A 215 3.66 6.74 -8.65
CA ASN A 215 4.68 7.21 -7.72
C ASN A 215 5.47 8.35 -8.35
N ASN A 216 5.17 9.59 -7.98
CA ASN A 216 5.89 10.80 -8.36
C ASN A 216 6.76 11.35 -7.21
N SER A 217 7.21 10.49 -6.28
CA SER A 217 7.96 10.97 -5.12
C SER A 217 9.30 11.58 -5.53
N GLY A 218 9.44 12.89 -5.29
CA GLY A 218 10.60 13.67 -5.74
C GLY A 218 10.69 13.88 -7.25
N GLY A 219 9.70 13.43 -8.02
CA GLY A 219 9.60 13.61 -9.46
C GLY A 219 8.86 14.88 -9.85
N GLU A 220 8.80 15.13 -11.17
CA GLU A 220 8.04 16.23 -11.76
C GLU A 220 7.12 15.69 -12.87
N LEU A 221 5.83 16.04 -12.79
CA LEU A 221 4.86 15.87 -13.87
C LEU A 221 4.33 17.23 -14.30
N VAL A 222 4.39 17.50 -15.60
CA VAL A 222 3.84 18.72 -16.22
C VAL A 222 2.97 18.34 -17.42
N THR A 223 1.70 18.76 -17.49
CA THR A 223 0.88 18.51 -18.69
C THR A 223 0.79 19.71 -19.64
N ALA A 224 1.05 20.90 -19.10
CA ALA A 224 1.30 22.16 -19.79
C ALA A 224 0.09 22.84 -20.46
N LYS A 225 -0.34 22.49 -21.67
CA LYS A 225 -1.51 23.15 -22.30
C LYS A 225 -2.49 22.16 -22.91
N GLY A 226 -3.75 22.32 -22.54
CA GLY A 226 -4.92 21.72 -23.19
C GLY A 226 -5.81 21.07 -22.15
N LYS A 227 -6.62 20.08 -22.52
CA LYS A 227 -7.51 19.42 -21.55
C LYS A 227 -6.90 18.10 -21.10
N ASP A 228 -6.01 18.16 -20.13
CA ASP A 228 -5.20 17.02 -19.72
C ASP A 228 -5.89 16.18 -18.64
N THR A 229 -5.51 14.90 -18.55
CA THR A 229 -6.07 13.97 -17.56
C THR A 229 -4.98 13.14 -16.92
N ILE A 230 -4.91 13.17 -15.59
CA ILE A 230 -4.06 12.30 -14.78
C ILE A 230 -5.00 11.33 -14.06
N THR A 231 -4.96 10.06 -14.42
CA THR A 231 -5.75 9.02 -13.74
C THR A 231 -4.82 8.06 -13.03
N ALA A 232 -5.06 7.80 -11.75
CA ALA A 232 -4.35 6.76 -11.03
C ALA A 232 -5.28 5.90 -10.18
N THR A 233 -5.09 4.59 -10.28
CA THR A 233 -5.81 3.60 -9.46
C THR A 233 -4.81 2.67 -8.79
N ALA A 234 -4.98 2.43 -7.49
CA ALA A 234 -4.23 1.45 -6.74
C ALA A 234 -5.15 0.55 -5.94
N THR A 235 -4.99 -0.77 -6.08
CA THR A 235 -5.68 -1.77 -5.26
C THR A 235 -4.65 -2.66 -4.59
N SER A 236 -4.75 -2.85 -3.28
CA SER A 236 -3.91 -3.78 -2.52
C SER A 236 -4.77 -4.73 -1.69
N ASP A 237 -4.33 -5.98 -1.61
CA ASP A 237 -4.87 -7.01 -0.74
C ASP A 237 -3.73 -7.86 -0.16
N SER A 238 -3.79 -8.16 1.14
CA SER A 238 -2.79 -9.01 1.79
C SER A 238 -3.46 -9.98 2.78
N ALA A 239 -3.00 -11.22 2.77
CA ALA A 239 -3.49 -12.26 3.67
C ALA A 239 -2.34 -13.07 4.25
N THR A 240 -2.47 -13.45 5.52
CA THR A 240 -1.54 -14.36 6.18
C THR A 240 -2.25 -15.45 6.99
N LEU A 241 -1.64 -16.63 7.03
CA LEU A 241 -2.05 -17.75 7.88
C LEU A 241 -0.81 -18.38 8.50
N ALA A 242 -0.79 -18.54 9.81
CA ALA A 242 0.24 -19.26 10.54
C ALA A 242 -0.40 -20.36 11.38
N GLU A 243 0.06 -21.59 11.20
CA GLU A 243 -0.39 -22.77 11.96
C GLU A 243 0.81 -23.46 12.62
N ALA A 244 0.69 -23.78 13.90
CA ALA A 244 1.67 -24.55 14.63
C ALA A 244 0.98 -25.68 15.41
N SER A 245 1.46 -26.91 15.27
CA SER A 245 0.94 -28.09 15.94
C SER A 245 2.06 -28.86 16.61
N THR A 246 1.83 -29.28 17.85
CA THR A 246 2.77 -30.14 18.57
C THR A 246 2.07 -31.33 19.20
N SER A 247 2.77 -32.47 19.21
CA SER A 247 2.39 -33.69 19.90
C SER A 247 3.58 -34.19 20.70
N THR A 248 3.38 -34.57 21.96
CA THR A 248 4.39 -35.27 22.74
C THR A 248 3.81 -36.45 23.48
N LEU A 249 4.58 -37.54 23.50
CA LEU A 249 4.29 -38.73 24.29
C LEU A 249 5.55 -39.14 25.05
N SER A 250 5.49 -39.11 26.38
CA SER A 250 6.52 -39.70 27.23
C SER A 250 5.91 -40.81 28.09
N ALA A 251 6.54 -41.98 28.12
CA ALA A 251 6.08 -43.12 28.90
C ALA A 251 7.24 -43.88 29.55
N ALA A 252 7.07 -44.25 30.82
CA ALA A 252 8.05 -45.02 31.59
C ALA A 252 7.35 -45.97 32.58
N THR A 253 8.06 -46.99 33.10
CA THR A 253 7.56 -47.87 34.17
C THR A 253 7.38 -47.09 35.49
N PRO A 254 6.57 -47.57 36.46
CA PRO A 254 6.24 -46.83 37.70
C PRO A 254 7.44 -46.36 38.53
N GLU A 255 8.60 -46.98 38.35
CA GLU A 255 9.86 -46.67 39.03
C GLU A 255 10.72 -45.60 38.32
N ASN A 256 10.31 -45.14 37.13
CA ASN A 256 11.03 -44.21 36.26
C ASN A 256 10.27 -42.90 36.07
N GLN A 257 10.96 -41.86 35.58
CA GLN A 257 10.35 -40.56 35.29
C GLN A 257 9.96 -40.44 33.81
N ALA A 258 8.86 -39.76 33.54
CA ALA A 258 8.40 -39.43 32.19
C ALA A 258 8.00 -37.96 32.15
N LEU A 259 8.70 -37.18 31.32
CA LEU A 259 8.43 -35.76 31.10
C LEU A 259 8.15 -35.50 29.62
N ALA A 260 7.09 -34.76 29.35
CA ALA A 260 6.66 -34.36 28.02
C ALA A 260 6.46 -32.84 27.97
N LEU A 261 7.05 -32.17 26.99
CA LEU A 261 6.92 -30.72 26.75
C LEU A 261 6.50 -30.45 25.31
N ALA A 262 5.39 -29.75 25.14
CA ALA A 262 4.88 -29.34 23.83
C ALA A 262 4.77 -27.81 23.78
N VAL A 263 5.40 -27.18 22.78
CA VAL A 263 5.38 -25.73 22.57
C VAL A 263 4.98 -25.45 21.13
N ALA A 264 3.83 -24.80 20.94
CA ALA A 264 3.35 -24.35 19.63
C ALA A 264 3.22 -22.82 19.63
N GLU A 265 3.83 -22.16 18.67
CA GLU A 265 3.73 -20.71 18.47
C GLU A 265 3.43 -20.40 17.00
N ALA A 266 2.40 -19.60 16.75
CA ALA A 266 1.99 -19.19 15.41
C ALA A 266 1.77 -17.68 15.37
N VAL A 267 2.43 -17.01 14.44
CA VAL A 267 2.35 -15.55 14.26
C VAL A 267 2.07 -15.24 12.79
N ALA A 268 0.95 -14.57 12.55
CA ALA A 268 0.55 -14.09 11.24
C ALA A 268 0.49 -12.56 11.26
N LYS A 269 1.17 -11.90 10.32
CA LYS A 269 1.20 -10.43 10.19
C LYS A 269 0.99 -10.03 8.75
N THR A 270 0.09 -9.08 8.53
CA THR A 270 -0.23 -8.59 7.20
C THR A 270 -0.21 -7.07 7.21
N GLU A 271 0.25 -6.47 6.12
CA GLU A 271 0.22 -5.02 5.90
C GLU A 271 -0.09 -4.80 4.42
N ASP A 272 -1.19 -4.10 4.13
CA ASP A 272 -1.53 -3.68 2.77
C ASP A 272 -1.74 -2.18 2.70
N LYS A 273 -1.05 -1.56 1.73
CA LYS A 273 -1.14 -0.14 1.49
C LYS A 273 -1.39 0.12 0.01
N ALA A 274 -2.46 0.85 -0.28
CA ALA A 274 -2.75 1.36 -1.62
C ALA A 274 -2.56 2.89 -1.65
N ILE A 275 -1.77 3.39 -2.61
CA ILE A 275 -1.60 4.81 -2.88
C ILE A 275 -1.90 5.07 -4.36
N ALA A 276 -2.97 5.78 -4.71
CA ALA A 276 -3.22 6.03 -6.13
C ALA A 276 -2.17 6.99 -6.72
N ILE A 277 -1.92 8.14 -6.09
CA ILE A 277 -0.86 9.08 -6.46
C ILE A 277 0.02 9.34 -5.24
N ASP A 278 1.31 8.98 -5.31
CA ASP A 278 2.31 9.43 -4.34
C ASP A 278 3.08 10.62 -4.91
N ASN A 279 2.70 11.83 -4.53
CA ASN A 279 3.39 13.07 -4.89
C ASN A 279 4.30 13.56 -3.75
N SER A 280 4.75 12.69 -2.84
CA SER A 280 5.56 13.12 -1.70
C SER A 280 6.86 13.78 -2.15
N LYS A 281 7.06 15.05 -1.78
CA LYS A 281 8.17 15.91 -2.25
C LYS A 281 8.25 16.10 -3.77
N GLY A 282 7.21 15.69 -4.50
CA GLY A 282 7.10 15.84 -5.94
C GLY A 282 6.35 17.11 -6.35
N ILE A 283 6.30 17.34 -7.66
CA ILE A 283 5.53 18.42 -8.27
C ILE A 283 4.62 17.82 -9.34
N ILE A 284 3.33 18.15 -9.29
CA ILE A 284 2.37 17.96 -10.37
C ILE A 284 1.89 19.35 -10.80
N ASN A 285 1.96 19.66 -12.09
CA ASN A 285 1.52 20.92 -12.66
C ASN A 285 0.72 20.69 -13.96
N THR A 286 -0.59 20.89 -13.95
CA THR A 286 -1.40 20.61 -15.15
C THR A 286 -1.38 21.76 -16.16
N GLY A 287 -1.33 23.01 -15.71
CA GLY A 287 -0.93 24.15 -16.52
C GLY A 287 -2.10 25.00 -16.99
N GLU A 288 -2.30 25.17 -18.30
CA GLU A 288 -3.46 25.89 -18.84
C GLU A 288 -4.42 24.87 -19.46
N GLY A 289 -5.67 24.83 -18.99
CA GLY A 289 -6.54 23.74 -19.36
C GLY A 289 -7.85 23.69 -18.62
N ALA A 290 -8.64 22.65 -18.88
CA ALA A 290 -9.72 22.27 -17.97
C ALA A 290 -9.37 20.85 -17.52
N ASP A 291 -8.34 20.77 -16.71
CA ASP A 291 -7.60 19.55 -16.43
C ASP A 291 -8.32 18.69 -15.42
N THR A 292 -7.94 17.42 -15.35
CA THR A 292 -8.56 16.48 -14.40
C THR A 292 -7.52 15.58 -13.77
N ILE A 293 -7.47 15.57 -12.44
CA ILE A 293 -6.73 14.61 -11.64
C ILE A 293 -7.74 13.69 -10.96
N LYS A 294 -7.69 12.39 -11.27
CA LYS A 294 -8.56 11.38 -10.67
C LYS A 294 -7.74 10.29 -10.01
N ALA A 295 -7.89 10.15 -8.70
CA ALA A 295 -7.16 9.18 -7.89
C ALA A 295 -8.13 8.27 -7.14
N THR A 296 -7.91 6.95 -7.18
CA THR A 296 -8.71 5.95 -6.47
C THR A 296 -7.84 4.89 -5.81
N ALA A 297 -7.85 4.83 -4.48
CA ALA A 297 -7.07 3.85 -3.72
C ALA A 297 -7.97 2.91 -2.91
N ASN A 298 -7.82 1.61 -3.12
CA ASN A 298 -8.59 0.58 -2.41
C ASN A 298 -7.64 -0.36 -1.67
N ALA A 299 -7.69 -0.33 -0.34
CA ALA A 299 -6.98 -1.27 0.53
C ALA A 299 -7.93 -1.76 1.63
N ALA A 300 -7.60 -2.89 2.25
CA ALA A 300 -8.24 -3.33 3.48
C ALA A 300 -7.72 -2.49 4.67
N ASP A 301 -6.39 -2.34 4.80
CA ASP A 301 -5.78 -1.58 5.89
C ASP A 301 -5.65 -0.08 5.54
N LYS A 302 -4.69 0.31 4.69
CA LYS A 302 -4.38 1.73 4.46
C LYS A 302 -4.55 2.18 3.01
N GLY A 303 -5.53 3.03 2.75
CA GLY A 303 -5.80 3.59 1.41
C GLY A 303 -5.58 5.10 1.34
N ILE A 304 -4.75 5.58 0.42
CA ILE A 304 -4.54 7.02 0.21
C ILE A 304 -4.72 7.35 -1.27
N ALA A 305 -5.72 8.14 -1.63
CA ALA A 305 -5.90 8.47 -3.04
C ALA A 305 -4.75 9.37 -3.53
N ILE A 306 -4.46 10.46 -2.81
CA ILE A 306 -3.33 11.36 -3.11
C ILE A 306 -2.49 11.56 -1.85
N ALA A 307 -1.30 10.97 -1.80
CA ALA A 307 -0.29 11.24 -0.79
C ALA A 307 0.61 12.39 -1.26
N ASN A 308 0.38 13.60 -0.76
CA ASN A 308 1.06 14.82 -1.21
C ASN A 308 2.03 15.36 -0.13
N THR A 309 2.63 14.50 0.69
CA THR A 309 3.43 14.94 1.85
C THR A 309 4.65 15.75 1.41
N ASN A 310 4.70 17.03 1.78
CA ASN A 310 5.70 18.01 1.30
C ASN A 310 5.75 18.16 -0.23
N GLY A 311 4.73 17.67 -0.94
CA GLY A 311 4.56 17.84 -2.38
C GLY A 311 3.74 19.07 -2.72
N THR A 312 3.71 19.41 -4.00
CA THR A 312 2.88 20.49 -4.53
C THR A 312 2.12 20.02 -5.76
N ILE A 313 0.82 20.34 -5.78
CA ILE A 313 -0.05 20.17 -6.95
C ILE A 313 -0.50 21.56 -7.39
N LYS A 314 -0.35 21.87 -8.67
CA LYS A 314 -0.79 23.12 -9.29
C LYS A 314 -1.68 22.78 -10.49
N THR A 315 -2.90 23.31 -10.55
CA THR A 315 -3.75 23.06 -11.73
C THR A 315 -3.68 24.18 -12.76
N GLY A 316 -3.59 25.43 -12.30
CA GLY A 316 -3.14 26.57 -13.09
C GLY A 316 -4.27 27.46 -13.57
N LYS A 317 -4.60 27.43 -14.87
CA LYS A 317 -5.67 28.26 -15.44
C LYS A 317 -6.73 27.39 -16.10
N GLY A 318 -7.98 27.62 -15.73
CA GLY A 318 -9.20 27.10 -16.31
C GLY A 318 -10.00 26.30 -15.28
N ALA A 319 -11.03 25.59 -15.71
CA ALA A 319 -11.94 24.91 -14.77
C ALA A 319 -11.41 23.49 -14.48
N ASP A 320 -10.53 23.38 -13.49
CA ASP A 320 -9.82 22.15 -13.18
C ASP A 320 -10.57 21.29 -12.15
N ILE A 321 -10.31 19.99 -12.17
CA ILE A 321 -10.98 19.01 -11.30
C ILE A 321 -9.96 18.10 -10.62
N ILE A 322 -10.04 17.98 -9.30
CA ILE A 322 -9.34 16.98 -8.50
C ILE A 322 -10.38 16.09 -7.80
N GLN A 323 -10.37 14.79 -8.10
CA GLN A 323 -11.20 13.78 -7.45
C GLN A 323 -10.33 12.72 -6.77
N ALA A 324 -10.47 12.58 -5.46
CA ALA A 324 -9.59 11.78 -4.63
C ALA A 324 -10.39 10.88 -3.67
N ASN A 325 -10.56 9.61 -4.06
CA ASN A 325 -11.37 8.64 -3.30
C ASN A 325 -10.51 7.51 -2.74
N ALA A 326 -10.63 7.22 -1.46
CA ALA A 326 -9.93 6.11 -0.82
C ALA A 326 -10.84 5.27 0.08
N THR A 327 -10.56 3.96 0.16
CA THR A 327 -11.17 3.03 1.12
C THR A 327 -10.10 2.32 1.94
N GLY A 328 -10.46 1.88 3.14
CA GLY A 328 -9.59 1.17 4.08
C GLY A 328 -9.87 1.60 5.53
N LEU A 329 -9.29 0.87 6.49
CA LEU A 329 -9.37 1.21 7.91
C LEU A 329 -8.77 2.60 8.22
N GLU A 330 -7.61 2.89 7.63
CA GLU A 330 -6.99 4.21 7.65
C GLU A 330 -7.00 4.78 6.22
N SER A 331 -8.05 5.54 5.88
CA SER A 331 -8.23 6.04 4.52
C SER A 331 -8.31 7.57 4.40
N TYR A 332 -7.62 8.09 3.39
CA TYR A 332 -7.56 9.52 3.08
C TYR A 332 -7.76 9.78 1.59
N GLY A 333 -8.65 10.71 1.26
CA GLY A 333 -8.73 11.24 -0.11
C GLY A 333 -7.43 11.95 -0.46
N ILE A 334 -7.09 13.01 0.29
CA ILE A 334 -5.85 13.77 0.11
C ILE A 334 -5.11 13.88 1.44
N PHE A 335 -3.81 13.56 1.44
CA PHE A 335 -2.98 13.56 2.64
C PHE A 335 -1.73 14.45 2.52
N GLY A 336 -1.70 15.52 3.32
CA GLY A 336 -0.61 16.50 3.44
C GLY A 336 -0.40 17.40 2.21
N GLY A 337 0.60 18.28 2.30
CA GLY A 337 1.10 19.06 1.17
C GLY A 337 0.34 20.34 0.86
N THR A 338 0.63 20.87 -0.33
CA THR A 338 0.01 22.09 -0.87
C THR A 338 -0.69 21.80 -2.19
N ILE A 339 -1.88 22.36 -2.36
CA ILE A 339 -2.65 22.37 -3.61
C ILE A 339 -2.97 23.84 -3.94
N GLU A 340 -2.68 24.25 -5.17
CA GLU A 340 -2.95 25.60 -5.70
C GLU A 340 -3.72 25.45 -7.02
N THR A 341 -4.99 25.83 -7.08
CA THR A 341 -5.79 25.60 -8.30
C THR A 341 -5.68 26.76 -9.29
N GLY A 342 -5.72 28.00 -8.83
CA GLY A 342 -5.32 29.17 -9.63
C GLY A 342 -6.50 29.98 -10.17
N ASP A 343 -6.52 30.28 -11.47
CA ASP A 343 -7.61 31.07 -12.06
C ASP A 343 -8.64 30.13 -12.70
N GLY A 344 -9.91 30.16 -12.28
CA GLY A 344 -11.00 29.44 -12.94
C GLY A 344 -12.02 28.87 -11.95
N ALA A 345 -13.07 28.23 -12.46
CA ALA A 345 -14.06 27.59 -11.59
C ALA A 345 -13.61 26.17 -11.24
N ASP A 346 -12.75 26.06 -10.23
CA ASP A 346 -12.07 24.83 -9.85
C ASP A 346 -12.90 23.96 -8.90
N ARG A 347 -12.64 22.64 -8.93
CA ARG A 347 -13.35 21.66 -8.13
C ARG A 347 -12.41 20.66 -7.47
N ILE A 348 -12.45 20.57 -6.15
CA ILE A 348 -11.79 19.52 -5.38
C ILE A 348 -12.82 18.68 -4.65
N GLU A 349 -12.79 17.37 -4.85
CA GLU A 349 -13.61 16.39 -4.13
C GLU A 349 -12.71 15.32 -3.51
N ALA A 350 -12.74 15.21 -2.19
CA ALA A 350 -11.97 14.21 -1.46
C ALA A 350 -12.86 13.45 -0.47
N SER A 351 -12.67 12.13 -0.37
CA SER A 351 -13.36 11.33 0.65
C SER A 351 -13.03 11.80 2.07
N SER A 352 -11.82 12.31 2.29
CA SER A 352 -11.39 13.03 3.49
C SER A 352 -10.07 13.77 3.24
N PHE A 353 -9.76 14.74 4.09
CA PHE A 353 -8.46 15.41 4.17
C PHE A 353 -7.67 14.95 5.40
N GLY A 354 -6.37 14.68 5.24
CA GLY A 354 -5.50 14.23 6.33
C GLY A 354 -4.13 14.90 6.29
N GLY A 355 -3.39 14.83 7.40
CA GLY A 355 -1.99 15.25 7.43
C GLY A 355 -1.74 16.76 7.27
N GLY A 356 -2.77 17.60 7.45
CA GLY A 356 -2.63 19.06 7.37
C GLY A 356 -2.46 19.56 5.94
N VAL A 357 -3.39 19.18 5.05
CA VAL A 357 -3.40 19.67 3.66
C VAL A 357 -3.61 21.20 3.65
N ASN A 358 -2.86 21.91 2.82
CA ASN A 358 -3.09 23.34 2.57
C ASN A 358 -3.63 23.51 1.14
N ILE A 359 -4.80 24.12 1.00
CA ILE A 359 -5.50 24.30 -0.27
C ILE A 359 -5.73 25.79 -0.49
N ASP A 360 -5.31 26.29 -1.64
CA ASP A 360 -5.62 27.64 -2.13
C ASP A 360 -6.37 27.53 -3.46
N MET A 361 -7.65 27.90 -3.43
CA MET A 361 -8.55 27.79 -4.59
C MET A 361 -8.38 28.93 -5.60
N GLY A 362 -7.78 30.04 -5.19
CA GLY A 362 -7.41 31.12 -6.12
C GLY A 362 -8.56 32.07 -6.46
N ASP A 363 -8.90 32.22 -7.73
CA ASP A 363 -9.85 33.22 -8.22
C ASP A 363 -11.01 32.57 -8.99
N GLU A 364 -12.22 33.13 -8.85
CA GLU A 364 -13.50 32.85 -9.53
C GLU A 364 -14.60 32.17 -8.68
N LYS A 365 -14.96 30.92 -8.93
CA LYS A 365 -16.11 30.28 -8.28
C LYS A 365 -15.78 28.83 -8.03
N ASP A 366 -15.26 28.59 -6.85
CA ASP A 366 -14.65 27.33 -6.53
C ASP A 366 -15.53 26.45 -5.68
N PHE A 367 -15.27 25.15 -5.76
CA PHE A 367 -15.97 24.14 -4.99
C PHE A 367 -15.00 23.18 -4.34
N VAL A 368 -15.13 23.00 -3.03
CA VAL A 368 -14.40 22.00 -2.26
C VAL A 368 -15.39 21.11 -1.55
N GLU A 369 -15.26 19.79 -1.72
CA GLU A 369 -15.98 18.78 -0.94
C GLU A 369 -15.00 17.89 -0.18
N GLY A 370 -15.24 17.77 1.13
CA GLY A 370 -14.47 16.91 2.02
C GLY A 370 -14.41 17.49 3.44
N SER A 371 -13.93 16.68 4.38
CA SER A 371 -13.67 17.10 5.76
C SER A 371 -12.41 16.43 6.31
N GLY A 372 -11.82 16.98 7.36
CA GLY A 372 -10.67 16.41 8.04
C GLY A 372 -9.60 17.43 8.38
N ASN A 373 -8.34 17.01 8.46
CA ASN A 373 -7.23 17.89 8.86
C ASN A 373 -6.73 18.69 7.65
N ALA A 374 -7.26 19.91 7.46
CA ALA A 374 -6.90 20.79 6.35
C ALA A 374 -7.03 22.28 6.70
N THR A 375 -6.28 23.11 5.99
CA THR A 375 -6.49 24.56 5.87
C THR A 375 -6.88 24.87 4.44
N VAL A 376 -8.05 25.47 4.24
CA VAL A 376 -8.62 25.73 2.91
C VAL A 376 -8.97 27.21 2.76
N ASN A 377 -8.42 27.85 1.73
CA ASN A 377 -8.74 29.21 1.35
C ASN A 377 -9.54 29.20 0.06
N GLY A 378 -10.77 29.71 0.09
CA GLY A 378 -11.61 29.89 -1.10
C GLY A 378 -11.06 30.96 -2.05
N GLY A 379 -10.29 31.93 -1.53
CA GLY A 379 -9.64 32.94 -2.36
C GLY A 379 -10.57 34.09 -2.74
N LYS A 380 -10.60 34.49 -4.01
CA LYS A 380 -11.47 35.57 -4.52
C LYS A 380 -12.60 34.95 -5.32
N GLY A 381 -13.81 34.98 -4.79
CA GLY A 381 -14.88 34.39 -5.56
C GLY A 381 -16.22 34.40 -4.89
N PHE A 382 -17.10 33.57 -5.44
CA PHE A 382 -18.17 33.00 -4.65
C PHE A 382 -17.86 31.52 -4.50
N ASP A 383 -17.33 31.15 -3.34
CA ASP A 383 -16.72 29.85 -3.11
C ASP A 383 -17.60 29.01 -2.18
N VAL A 384 -17.66 27.72 -2.48
CA VAL A 384 -18.55 26.77 -1.82
C VAL A 384 -17.74 25.66 -1.16
N LEU A 385 -17.92 25.51 0.15
CA LEU A 385 -17.43 24.35 0.90
C LEU A 385 -18.60 23.40 1.16
N SER A 386 -18.44 22.12 0.78
CA SER A 386 -19.34 21.03 1.17
C SER A 386 -18.65 20.08 2.13
N LEU A 387 -19.27 19.87 3.28
CA LEU A 387 -18.83 18.91 4.29
C LEU A 387 -19.46 17.52 4.06
N GLY A 388 -19.87 17.22 2.83
CA GLY A 388 -20.41 15.92 2.43
C GLY A 388 -21.65 15.52 3.24
N SER A 389 -21.69 14.27 3.71
CA SER A 389 -22.83 13.71 4.47
C SER A 389 -22.94 14.19 5.91
N PHE A 390 -22.04 15.05 6.39
CA PHE A 390 -22.05 15.52 7.78
C PHE A 390 -23.09 16.61 7.99
N LYS A 391 -23.76 16.55 9.13
CA LYS A 391 -24.73 17.54 9.60
C LYS A 391 -24.02 18.64 10.37
N LEU A 392 -24.73 19.76 10.57
CA LEU A 392 -24.21 20.89 11.33
C LEU A 392 -23.84 20.50 12.78
N ASP A 393 -24.64 19.64 13.41
CA ASP A 393 -24.45 19.16 14.78
C ASP A 393 -23.35 18.08 14.94
N ASP A 394 -22.76 17.62 13.83
CA ASP A 394 -21.60 16.72 13.86
C ASP A 394 -20.28 17.45 14.18
N PHE A 395 -20.29 18.79 14.25
CA PHE A 395 -19.10 19.61 14.45
C PHE A 395 -19.20 20.53 15.68
N ASN A 396 -18.08 20.73 16.35
CA ASN A 396 -17.84 21.89 17.18
C ASN A 396 -17.33 23.03 16.28
N ILE A 397 -18.16 24.03 16.03
CA ILE A 397 -17.86 25.11 15.09
C ILE A 397 -17.42 26.35 15.86
N SER A 398 -16.28 26.93 15.45
CA SER A 398 -15.85 28.23 15.96
C SER A 398 -15.61 29.22 14.82
N LEU A 399 -16.03 30.45 15.05
CA LEU A 399 -15.94 31.55 14.09
C LEU A 399 -14.69 32.38 14.38
N GLY A 400 -13.91 32.63 13.34
CA GLY A 400 -12.71 33.46 13.39
C GLY A 400 -13.00 34.91 13.03
N ALA A 401 -12.04 35.57 12.38
CA ALA A 401 -12.20 36.97 11.99
C ALA A 401 -13.28 37.12 10.89
N THR A 402 -14.14 38.15 11.03
CA THR A 402 -15.27 38.35 10.12
C THR A 402 -14.88 38.91 8.75
N ASN A 403 -13.66 39.44 8.61
CA ASN A 403 -13.20 40.08 7.38
C ASN A 403 -12.68 39.07 6.33
N ASN A 404 -12.52 37.80 6.69
CA ASN A 404 -12.10 36.72 5.80
C ASN A 404 -12.97 35.46 5.96
N ASN A 405 -14.20 35.61 6.47
CA ASN A 405 -15.15 34.52 6.70
C ASN A 405 -14.50 33.26 7.33
N GLU A 406 -13.66 33.46 8.34
CA GLU A 406 -12.91 32.35 8.92
C GLU A 406 -13.83 31.43 9.75
N VAL A 407 -13.84 30.14 9.42
CA VAL A 407 -14.61 29.12 10.14
C VAL A 407 -13.74 27.90 10.41
N ASN A 408 -13.75 27.43 11.65
CA ASN A 408 -13.13 26.18 12.06
C ASN A 408 -14.18 25.13 12.37
N PHE A 409 -14.05 23.96 11.76
CA PHE A 409 -14.87 22.78 11.99
C PHE A 409 -14.04 21.74 12.74
N GLU A 410 -14.37 21.48 14.00
CA GLU A 410 -13.73 20.45 14.81
C GLU A 410 -14.63 19.23 14.95
N ARG A 411 -14.09 18.04 14.68
CA ARG A 411 -14.72 16.75 14.98
C ARG A 411 -13.66 15.75 15.46
N ASP A 412 -13.90 15.09 16.58
CA ASP A 412 -12.99 14.07 17.16
C ASP A 412 -11.54 14.57 17.36
N GLY A 413 -11.38 15.85 17.67
CA GLY A 413 -10.07 16.52 17.81
C GLY A 413 -9.35 16.80 16.49
N ILE A 414 -9.98 16.55 15.34
CA ILE A 414 -9.51 16.89 14.01
C ILE A 414 -10.15 18.22 13.61
N ILE A 415 -9.33 19.17 13.15
CA ILE A 415 -9.77 20.52 12.80
C ILE A 415 -9.58 20.76 11.30
N MET A 416 -10.63 21.27 10.67
CA MET A 416 -10.57 21.91 9.37
C MET A 416 -10.71 23.42 9.55
N SER A 417 -9.74 24.19 9.07
CA SER A 417 -9.76 25.64 9.08
C SER A 417 -10.05 26.17 7.68
N THR A 418 -10.98 27.12 7.58
CA THR A 418 -11.45 27.62 6.29
C THR A 418 -11.48 29.14 6.29
N GLN A 419 -11.20 29.75 5.15
CA GLN A 419 -11.26 31.21 4.94
C GLN A 419 -11.82 31.52 3.56
N ASN A 420 -12.49 32.67 3.45
CA ASN A 420 -13.02 33.21 2.20
C ASN A 420 -13.99 32.25 1.48
N PHE A 421 -14.91 31.66 2.25
CA PHE A 421 -16.05 30.92 1.68
C PHE A 421 -17.34 31.71 1.89
N GLU A 422 -18.16 31.81 0.85
CA GLU A 422 -19.46 32.48 0.91
C GLU A 422 -20.58 31.51 1.30
N GLN A 423 -20.41 30.20 1.03
CA GLN A 423 -21.42 29.18 1.27
C GLN A 423 -20.85 27.90 1.87
N PHE A 424 -21.57 27.37 2.86
CA PHE A 424 -21.27 26.13 3.55
C PHE A 424 -22.44 25.15 3.42
N ASN A 425 -22.16 23.98 2.86
CA ASN A 425 -23.15 22.93 2.60
C ASN A 425 -22.94 21.73 3.54
N PHE A 426 -24.02 21.29 4.16
CA PHE A 426 -24.12 20.14 5.06
C PHE A 426 -25.19 19.15 4.55
N ASP A 427 -25.16 17.92 5.06
CA ASP A 427 -26.12 16.86 4.74
C ASP A 427 -26.29 16.66 3.23
N SER A 428 -25.17 16.53 2.53
CA SER A 428 -25.09 16.40 1.06
C SER A 428 -25.79 17.54 0.30
N GLY A 429 -25.77 18.75 0.87
CA GLY A 429 -26.38 19.95 0.29
C GLY A 429 -27.86 20.15 0.65
N ASN A 430 -28.45 19.30 1.49
CA ASN A 430 -29.80 19.52 2.00
C ASN A 430 -29.89 20.74 2.93
N SER A 431 -28.77 21.12 3.54
CA SER A 431 -28.66 22.32 4.38
C SER A 431 -27.53 23.20 3.85
N SER A 432 -27.86 24.44 3.50
CA SER A 432 -26.91 25.41 2.93
C SER A 432 -27.02 26.72 3.71
N PHE A 433 -25.88 27.23 4.15
CA PHE A 433 -25.78 28.46 4.91
C PHE A 433 -24.79 29.38 4.23
N ASN A 434 -25.13 30.65 4.04
CA ASN A 434 -24.08 31.66 3.84
C ASN A 434 -23.40 31.94 5.18
N TYR A 435 -22.26 32.63 5.18
CA TYR A 435 -21.53 32.94 6.42
C TYR A 435 -22.39 33.63 7.49
N ASN A 436 -23.24 34.59 7.13
CA ASN A 436 -24.09 35.30 8.08
C ASN A 436 -25.21 34.40 8.64
N ASP A 437 -25.77 33.52 7.82
CA ASP A 437 -26.77 32.54 8.26
C ASP A 437 -26.14 31.52 9.21
N LEU A 438 -24.89 31.11 8.96
CA LEU A 438 -24.14 30.23 9.85
C LEU A 438 -23.89 30.92 11.21
N VAL A 439 -23.47 32.17 11.20
CA VAL A 439 -23.27 32.99 12.41
C VAL A 439 -24.56 33.15 13.21
N ALA A 440 -25.71 33.32 12.54
CA ALA A 440 -26.99 33.47 13.21
C ALA A 440 -27.54 32.15 13.78
N THR A 441 -27.03 31.01 13.30
CA THR A 441 -27.48 29.68 13.70
C THR A 441 -26.71 29.14 14.91
N LEU A 442 -25.43 29.50 15.06
CA LEU A 442 -24.56 29.14 16.19
C LEU A 442 -24.77 30.07 17.40
#